data_AF-A0A1I1EXB5-F1
#
_entry.id   AF-A0A1I1EXB5-F1
#
_cell.length_a   1.000
_cell.length_b   1.000
_cell.length_c   1.000
_cell.angle_alpha   90.00
_cell.angle_beta   90.00
_cell.angle_gamma   90.00
#
_symmetry.space_group_name_H-M   'P 1'
#
loop_
_entity.id
_entity.type
_entity.pdbx_description
1 polymer ?
#
loop_
_entity_poly.entity_id
_entity_poly.type
_entity_poly.pdbx_seq_one_letter_code
_entity_poly.pdbx_strand_id
1 'polypeptide(L)'
;MGGSMVWGMSPFGGSTDAPVWDRIDPRVFLRGGAGLSRVQAAFRAAYRLPQVDSIAVGTDEPAHLGELIGALAGEVDEQAIHQYRSLLRGRSHGQPV
;
A
#
# COMPACT_ATOMS: atom_id res chain seq x y z
N MET A 1 22.51 5.72 -15.85
CA MET A 1 22.35 6.11 -14.44
C MET A 1 21.44 5.09 -13.77
N GLY A 2 21.99 4.13 -13.03
CA GLY A 2 21.19 3.13 -12.33
C GLY A 2 20.67 3.73 -11.03
N GLY A 3 19.39 4.10 -10.99
CA GLY A 3 18.73 4.48 -9.74
C GLY A 3 18.74 3.28 -8.79
N SER A 4 19.04 3.50 -7.51
CA SER A 4 18.96 2.45 -6.50
C SER A 4 17.52 1.95 -6.40
N MET A 5 17.28 0.70 -6.81
CA MET A 5 15.97 0.07 -6.71
C MET A 5 15.60 -0.08 -5.24
N VAL A 6 14.46 0.47 -4.82
CA VAL A 6 14.01 0.41 -3.43
C VAL A 6 13.01 -0.72 -3.28
N TRP A 7 13.28 -1.61 -2.33
CA TRP A 7 12.43 -2.76 -2.03
C TRP A 7 11.61 -2.52 -0.77
N GLY A 8 10.30 -2.71 -0.88
CA GLY A 8 9.38 -2.81 0.24
C GLY A 8 9.25 -4.27 0.71
N MET A 9 8.91 -4.45 1.97
CA MET A 9 8.64 -5.75 2.56
C MET A 9 7.45 -5.68 3.51
N SER A 10 6.77 -6.81 3.69
CA SER A 10 5.69 -6.97 4.66
C SER A 10 4.55 -5.95 4.49
N PRO A 11 3.91 -5.88 3.30
CA PRO A 11 2.88 -4.87 3.01
C PRO A 11 1.67 -4.93 3.95
N PHE A 12 1.45 -6.08 4.60
CA PHE A 12 0.33 -6.30 5.53
C PHE A 12 0.73 -6.24 7.01
N GLY A 13 1.98 -5.87 7.33
CA GLY A 13 2.46 -5.90 8.72
C GLY A 13 2.48 -7.30 9.35
N GLY A 14 2.51 -8.35 8.50
CA GLY A 14 2.58 -9.76 8.91
C GLY A 14 1.30 -10.56 8.70
N SER A 15 0.12 -9.94 8.68
CA SER A 15 -1.14 -10.64 8.44
C SER A 15 -2.21 -9.73 7.83
N THR A 16 -2.93 -10.25 6.84
CA THR A 16 -4.11 -9.63 6.24
C THR A 16 -5.33 -9.64 7.16
N ASP A 17 -5.34 -10.50 8.17
CA ASP A 17 -6.43 -10.64 9.15
C ASP A 17 -6.24 -9.76 10.39
N ALA A 18 -5.17 -8.95 10.41
CA ALA A 18 -4.92 -8.03 11.51
C ALA A 18 -6.10 -7.04 11.65
N PRO A 19 -6.65 -6.81 12.87
CA PRO A 19 -7.84 -5.97 13.07
C PRO A 19 -7.73 -4.52 12.58
N VAL A 20 -6.51 -4.06 12.29
CA VAL A 20 -6.28 -2.74 11.70
C VAL A 20 -6.95 -2.62 10.33
N TRP A 21 -6.96 -3.69 9.53
CA TRP A 21 -7.49 -3.69 8.16
C TRP A 21 -9.01 -3.55 8.09
N ASP A 22 -9.72 -3.79 9.19
CA ASP A 22 -11.16 -3.50 9.31
C ASP A 22 -11.47 -2.05 9.68
N ARG A 23 -10.48 -1.36 10.27
CA ARG A 23 -10.64 0.01 10.78
C ARG A 23 -10.20 1.09 9.80
N ILE A 24 -9.40 0.71 8.80
CA ILE A 24 -8.92 1.61 7.75
C ILE A 24 -9.51 1.20 6.41
N ASP A 25 -9.74 2.18 5.54
CA ASP A 25 -10.10 1.92 4.14
C ASP A 25 -8.99 2.39 3.20
N PRO A 26 -8.09 1.49 2.77
CA PRO A 26 -6.98 1.83 1.87
C PRO A 26 -7.45 2.21 0.46
N ARG A 27 -8.71 1.95 0.11
CA ARG A 27 -9.27 2.27 -1.21
C ARG A 27 -9.27 3.77 -1.50
N VAL A 28 -9.18 4.61 -0.45
CA VAL A 28 -9.02 6.06 -0.58
C VAL A 28 -7.79 6.46 -1.41
N PHE A 29 -6.78 5.59 -1.50
CA PHE A 29 -5.57 5.83 -2.29
C PHE A 29 -5.69 5.40 -3.75
N LEU A 30 -6.84 4.86 -4.17
CA LEU A 30 -7.04 4.32 -5.50
C LEU A 30 -8.17 5.04 -6.23
N ARG A 31 -7.98 5.25 -7.53
CA ARG A 31 -9.04 5.76 -8.41
C ARG A 31 -10.06 4.64 -8.63
N GLY A 32 -11.32 4.90 -8.30
CA GLY A 32 -12.39 3.92 -8.50
C GLY A 32 -12.26 2.65 -7.66
N GLY A 33 -11.61 2.72 -6.48
CA GLY A 33 -11.27 1.56 -5.62
C GLY A 33 -12.44 0.69 -5.10
N ALA A 34 -13.68 0.95 -5.52
CA ALA A 34 -14.87 0.19 -5.11
C ALA A 34 -14.83 -1.30 -5.53
N GLY A 35 -14.10 -1.64 -6.60
CA GLY A 35 -13.98 -3.01 -7.09
C GLY A 35 -12.91 -3.86 -6.41
N LEU A 36 -12.06 -3.28 -5.56
CA LEU A 36 -10.96 -3.98 -4.90
C LEU A 36 -11.29 -4.26 -3.44
N SER A 37 -10.81 -5.37 -2.88
CA SER A 37 -10.86 -5.59 -1.43
C SER A 37 -9.98 -4.59 -0.68
N ARG A 38 -10.16 -4.44 0.64
CA ARG A 38 -9.27 -3.58 1.44
C ARG A 38 -7.82 -4.07 1.41
N VAL A 39 -7.64 -5.39 1.43
CA VAL A 39 -6.31 -6.03 1.37
C VAL A 39 -5.65 -5.77 0.01
N GLN A 40 -6.37 -5.93 -1.09
CA GLN A 40 -5.88 -5.59 -2.43
C GLN A 40 -5.50 -4.10 -2.53
N ALA A 41 -6.35 -3.22 -1.98
CA ALA A 41 -6.06 -1.79 -1.97
C ALA A 41 -4.84 -1.44 -1.14
N ALA A 42 -4.67 -2.07 0.04
CA ALA A 42 -3.48 -1.93 0.88
C ALA A 42 -2.21 -2.34 0.15
N PHE A 43 -2.25 -3.52 -0.50
CA PHE A 43 -1.13 -4.02 -1.30
C PHE A 43 -0.76 -3.04 -2.42
N ARG A 44 -1.75 -2.55 -3.16
CA ARG A 44 -1.51 -1.61 -4.27
C ARG A 44 -0.94 -0.29 -3.78
N ALA A 45 -1.44 0.22 -2.66
CA ALA A 45 -0.97 1.46 -2.04
C ALA A 45 0.44 1.33 -1.45
N ALA A 46 0.85 0.15 -0.99
CA ALA A 46 2.18 -0.10 -0.43
C ALA A 46 3.32 0.19 -1.41
N TYR A 47 3.09 0.11 -2.74
CA TYR A 47 4.07 0.51 -3.76
C TYR A 47 4.35 2.03 -3.78
N ARG A 48 3.47 2.81 -3.14
CA ARG A 48 3.47 4.27 -3.19
C ARG A 48 3.66 4.91 -1.82
N LEU A 49 3.53 4.13 -0.73
CA LEU A 49 3.58 4.59 0.66
C LEU A 49 4.54 3.74 1.54
N PRO A 50 5.86 3.96 1.50
CA PRO A 50 6.60 4.90 0.65
C PRO A 50 6.75 4.38 -0.79
N GLN A 51 7.22 5.23 -1.70
CA GLN A 51 7.44 4.82 -3.09
C GLN A 51 8.55 3.77 -3.17
N VAL A 52 8.19 2.57 -3.63
CA VAL A 52 9.09 1.43 -3.82
C VAL A 52 8.88 0.83 -5.21
N ASP A 53 9.94 0.24 -5.75
CA ASP A 53 9.93 -0.37 -7.08
C ASP A 53 9.46 -1.83 -7.05
N SER A 54 9.61 -2.49 -5.90
CA SER A 54 9.26 -3.90 -5.72
C SER A 54 8.81 -4.15 -4.30
N ILE A 55 7.90 -5.12 -4.12
CA ILE A 55 7.42 -5.56 -2.81
C ILE A 55 7.60 -7.05 -2.69
N ALA A 56 8.26 -7.47 -1.62
CA ALA A 56 8.28 -8.87 -1.21
C ALA A 56 7.01 -9.20 -0.43
N VAL A 57 6.27 -10.19 -0.90
CA VAL A 57 5.10 -10.76 -0.22
C VAL A 57 5.22 -12.28 -0.19
N GLY A 58 4.94 -12.88 0.96
CA GLY A 58 4.86 -14.33 1.13
C GLY A 58 3.40 -14.73 1.28
N THR A 59 3.00 -15.81 0.61
CA THR A 59 1.71 -16.45 0.76
C THR A 59 1.88 -17.95 0.54
N ASP A 60 1.20 -18.75 1.35
CA ASP A 60 1.05 -20.19 1.18
C ASP A 60 -0.23 -20.56 0.40
N GLU A 61 -1.12 -19.59 0.19
CA GLU A 61 -2.35 -19.75 -0.58
C GLU A 61 -2.21 -19.19 -2.02
N PRO A 62 -2.35 -20.03 -3.06
CA PRO A 62 -2.24 -19.58 -4.46
C PRO A 62 -3.35 -18.62 -4.90
N ALA A 63 -4.56 -18.77 -4.35
CA ALA A 63 -5.68 -17.88 -4.65
C ALA A 63 -5.36 -16.45 -4.21
N HIS A 64 -4.80 -16.31 -3.00
CA HIS A 64 -4.38 -15.02 -2.47
C HIS A 64 -3.31 -14.36 -3.36
N LEU A 65 -2.33 -15.12 -3.88
CA LEU A 65 -1.36 -14.58 -4.85
C LEU A 65 -2.06 -14.00 -6.10
N GLY A 66 -3.07 -14.71 -6.62
CA GLY A 66 -3.87 -14.24 -7.75
C GLY A 66 -4.58 -12.92 -7.45
N GLU A 67 -5.12 -12.76 -6.25
CA GLU A 67 -5.75 -11.50 -5.81
C GLU A 67 -4.76 -10.33 -5.77
N LEU A 68 -3.53 -10.57 -5.30
CA LEU A 68 -2.48 -9.55 -5.23
C LEU A 68 -2.01 -9.13 -6.62
N ILE A 69 -1.86 -10.08 -7.54
CA ILE A 69 -1.56 -9.78 -8.95
C ILE A 69 -2.70 -8.96 -9.56
N GLY A 70 -3.95 -9.32 -9.31
CA GLY A 70 -5.12 -8.57 -9.76
C GLY A 70 -5.16 -7.14 -9.24
N ALA A 71 -4.72 -6.91 -8.00
CA ALA A 71 -4.66 -5.58 -7.39
C ALA A 71 -3.71 -4.62 -8.11
N LEU A 72 -2.70 -5.13 -8.84
CA LEU A 72 -1.76 -4.31 -9.62
C LEU A 72 -2.45 -3.54 -10.76
N ALA A 73 -3.59 -4.03 -11.25
CA ALA A 73 -4.41 -3.33 -12.24
C ALA A 73 -5.12 -2.09 -11.65
N GLY A 74 -5.19 -1.96 -10.32
CA GLY A 74 -5.75 -0.80 -9.66
C GLY A 74 -4.95 0.48 -9.96
N GLU A 75 -5.65 1.52 -10.43
CA GLU A 75 -5.05 2.83 -10.61
C GLU A 75 -4.90 3.55 -9.26
N VAL A 76 -3.71 4.10 -9.01
CA VAL A 76 -3.46 4.89 -7.80
C VAL A 76 -3.92 6.33 -8.01
N ASP A 77 -4.54 6.89 -6.99
CA ASP A 77 -4.76 8.32 -6.89
C ASP A 77 -3.48 9.02 -6.39
N GLU A 78 -2.64 9.42 -7.35
CA GLU A 78 -1.36 10.09 -7.06
C GLU A 78 -1.55 11.41 -6.28
N GLN A 79 -2.71 12.08 -6.41
CA GLN A 79 -3.00 13.29 -5.63
C GLN A 79 -3.24 12.94 -4.16
N ALA A 80 -4.07 11.94 -3.88
CA ALA A 80 -4.33 11.47 -2.51
C ALA A 80 -3.04 10.98 -1.84
N ILE A 81 -2.20 10.23 -2.57
CA ILE A 81 -0.88 9.78 -2.10
C ILE A 81 0.01 10.97 -1.75
N HIS A 82 0.12 11.95 -2.64
CA HIS A 82 0.98 13.11 -2.43
C HIS A 82 0.55 13.93 -1.21
N GLN A 83 -0.76 14.15 -1.05
CA GLN A 83 -1.34 14.83 0.11
C GLN A 83 -1.03 14.07 1.40
N TYR A 84 -1.27 12.76 1.42
CA TYR A 84 -0.99 11.93 2.60
C TYR A 84 0.50 11.94 2.99
N ARG A 85 1.41 11.78 2.03
CA ARG A 85 2.87 11.89 2.28
C ARG A 85 3.28 13.26 2.79
N SER A 86 2.59 14.31 2.37
CA SER A 86 2.85 15.68 2.86
C SER A 86 2.38 15.86 4.30
N LEU A 87 1.22 15.31 4.66
CA LEU A 87 0.70 15.29 6.03
C LEU A 87 1.62 14.50 6.98
N LEU A 88 2.09 13.32 6.55
CA LEU A 88 3.05 12.52 7.34
C LEU A 88 4.33 13.31 7.62
N ARG A 89 4.92 13.93 6.58
CA ARG A 89 6.10 14.78 6.74
C ARG A 89 5.83 15.94 7.69
N GLY A 90 4.72 16.65 7.53
CA GLY A 90 4.35 17.75 8.44
C GLY A 90 4.23 17.33 9.90
N ARG A 91 3.64 16.15 10.16
CA ARG A 91 3.51 15.60 11.51
C ARG A 91 4.86 15.19 12.12
N SER A 92 5.75 14.57 11.34
CA SER A 92 7.09 14.20 11.80
C SER A 92 7.94 15.40 12.23
N HIS A 93 7.70 16.59 11.67
CA HIS A 93 8.42 17.81 12.07
C HIS A 93 7.84 18.47 13.34
N GLY A 94 6.62 18.11 13.75
CA GLY A 94 5.93 18.70 14.90
C GLY A 94 5.83 17.81 16.14
N GLN A 95 6.33 16.57 16.07
CA GLN A 95 6.24 15.61 17.16
C GLN A 95 7.61 15.49 17.85
N PRO A 96 7.75 15.87 19.15
CA PRO A 96 8.96 15.59 19.90
C PRO A 96 9.13 14.08 20.00
N VAL A 97 10.37 13.60 19.82
CA VAL A 97 10.76 12.20 20.04
C VAL A 97 10.60 11.81 21.50
#